data_AF-A0A1V5R770-F1
#
_entry.id   AF-A0A1V5R770-F1
#
_cell.length_a   1.000
_cell.length_b   1.000
_cell.length_c   1.000
_cell.angle_alpha   90.00
_cell.angle_beta   90.00
_cell.angle_gamma   90.00
#
_symmetry.space_group_name_H-M   'P 1'
#
loop_
_entity.id
_entity.type
_entity.pdbx_description
1 polymer ?
#
loop_
_entity_poly.entity_id
_entity_poly.type
_entity_poly.pdbx_seq_one_letter_code
_entity_poly.pdbx_strand_id
1 'polypeptide(L)'
;MIKSPRLTRTILPLGLLVVLPLRAELPGSLEKIPLYPGMTLQKEEKPPLGEGLLKGALRTYTVKAPIEDVVAFYEKALGITQREGELGDPNALKVGQFVQPALQIKFWNEDHLVDGNFGKDGVSSSGWIKKALSQRKKDRENAWIQDGSVMWYYRDTSGTMTEMQILFQDLSIDEDLKRYQLKSEVIIRAMRYEYHP
;
A
#
# COMPACT_ATOMS: atom_id res chain seq x y z
N MET A 1 -58.27 55.87 2.77
CA MET A 1 -57.69 54.97 3.81
C MET A 1 -57.54 53.58 3.21
N ILE A 2 -56.32 53.16 2.84
CA ILE A 2 -56.02 51.76 2.49
C ILE A 2 -54.67 51.44 3.13
N LYS A 3 -54.65 50.51 4.11
CA LYS A 3 -53.44 50.04 4.79
C LYS A 3 -52.83 48.89 3.98
N SER A 4 -51.57 49.02 3.59
CA SER A 4 -50.77 47.94 3.01
C SER A 4 -50.23 46.99 4.11
N PRO A 5 -50.28 45.67 3.94
CA PRO A 5 -49.68 44.73 4.89
C PRO A 5 -48.18 44.58 4.65
N ARG A 6 -47.38 44.60 5.72
CA ARG A 6 -45.94 44.33 5.71
C ARG A 6 -45.73 42.81 5.67
N LEU A 7 -45.11 42.32 4.60
CA LEU A 7 -44.58 40.95 4.52
C LEU A 7 -43.29 40.85 5.33
N THR A 8 -43.36 40.20 6.49
CA THR A 8 -42.19 39.79 7.27
C THR A 8 -41.56 38.58 6.58
N ARG A 9 -40.43 38.79 5.89
CA ARG A 9 -39.61 37.70 5.34
C ARG A 9 -38.85 37.02 6.49
N THR A 10 -39.28 35.84 6.88
CA THR A 10 -38.51 34.93 7.73
C THR A 10 -37.36 34.35 6.91
N ILE A 11 -36.13 34.72 7.23
CA ILE A 11 -34.92 34.15 6.64
C ILE A 11 -34.60 32.87 7.44
N LEU A 12 -34.75 31.70 6.80
CA LEU A 12 -34.27 30.43 7.34
C LEU A 12 -32.73 30.40 7.21
N PRO A 13 -31.95 30.19 8.29
CA PRO A 13 -30.52 29.97 8.17
C PRO A 13 -30.28 28.59 7.54
N LEU A 14 -29.78 28.59 6.31
CA LEU A 14 -29.32 27.39 5.61
C LEU A 14 -28.06 26.87 6.34
N GLY A 15 -28.25 25.84 7.17
CA GLY A 15 -27.16 25.20 7.92
C GLY A 15 -26.15 24.58 6.97
N LEU A 16 -24.94 25.14 6.95
CA LEU A 16 -23.80 24.61 6.21
C LEU A 16 -23.33 23.33 6.91
N LEU A 17 -23.67 22.17 6.37
CA LEU A 17 -23.17 20.87 6.84
C LEU A 17 -21.70 20.77 6.43
N VAL A 18 -20.77 21.10 7.33
CA VAL A 18 -19.33 20.87 7.12
C VAL A 18 -19.09 19.38 7.26
N VAL A 19 -19.07 18.67 6.13
CA VAL A 19 -18.61 17.28 6.08
C VAL A 19 -17.08 17.32 6.22
N LEU A 20 -16.58 17.17 7.44
CA LEU A 20 -15.16 16.95 7.66
C LEU A 20 -14.80 15.61 6.98
N PRO A 21 -13.82 15.57 6.06
CA PRO A 21 -13.37 14.31 5.52
C PRO A 21 -12.86 13.46 6.68
N LEU A 22 -13.53 12.34 6.96
CA LEU A 22 -13.00 11.29 7.81
C LEU A 22 -11.69 10.84 7.16
N ARG A 23 -10.56 11.37 7.65
CA ARG A 23 -9.26 10.76 7.37
C ARG A 23 -9.35 9.35 7.94
N ALA A 24 -9.25 8.36 7.05
CA ALA A 24 -9.15 6.97 7.47
C ALA A 24 -8.01 6.88 8.48
N GLU A 25 -8.33 6.40 9.68
CA GLU A 25 -7.35 6.21 10.74
C GLU A 25 -6.33 5.16 10.28
N LEU A 26 -5.03 5.45 10.40
CA LEU A 26 -4.00 4.51 10.00
C LEU A 26 -4.11 3.24 10.85
N PRO A 27 -3.99 2.04 10.26
CA PRO A 27 -4.08 0.81 11.01
C PRO A 27 -2.88 0.63 11.93
N GLY A 28 -3.16 0.58 13.24
CA GLY A 28 -2.17 0.27 14.29
C GLY A 28 -2.06 -1.22 14.64
N SER A 29 -2.80 -2.10 13.95
CA SER A 29 -2.69 -3.56 14.12
C SER A 29 -2.98 -4.30 12.82
N LEU A 30 -2.54 -5.55 12.73
CA LEU A 30 -2.69 -6.40 11.55
C LEU A 30 -4.16 -6.55 11.13
N GLU A 31 -5.06 -6.69 12.10
CA GLU A 31 -6.49 -6.93 11.89
C GLU A 31 -7.22 -5.71 11.34
N LYS A 32 -6.63 -4.52 11.49
CA LYS A 32 -7.17 -3.26 10.97
C LYS A 32 -6.64 -2.93 9.57
N ILE A 33 -5.61 -3.62 9.08
CA ILE A 33 -5.09 -3.37 7.74
C ILE A 33 -6.15 -3.79 6.71
N PRO A 34 -6.55 -2.89 5.79
CA PRO A 34 -7.52 -3.23 4.76
C PRO A 34 -6.95 -4.28 3.80
N LEU A 35 -7.77 -5.25 3.42
CA LEU A 35 -7.41 -6.24 2.41
C LEU A 35 -7.98 -5.82 1.06
N TYR A 36 -7.19 -5.96 -0.01
CA TYR A 36 -7.69 -5.77 -1.36
C TYR A 36 -8.81 -6.81 -1.65
N PRO A 37 -9.92 -6.40 -2.28
CA PRO A 37 -11.03 -7.32 -2.58
C PRO A 37 -10.59 -8.55 -3.39
N GLY A 38 -10.96 -9.74 -2.93
CA GLY A 38 -10.63 -11.00 -3.61
C GLY A 38 -9.25 -11.58 -3.27
N MET A 39 -8.54 -11.02 -2.30
CA MET A 39 -7.35 -11.65 -1.72
C MET A 39 -7.68 -12.97 -1.02
N THR A 40 -6.82 -13.97 -1.24
CA THR A 40 -6.88 -15.28 -0.58
C THR A 40 -5.63 -15.48 0.26
N LEU A 41 -5.80 -15.73 1.56
CA LEU A 41 -4.71 -16.05 2.48
C LEU A 41 -4.02 -17.36 2.03
N GLN A 42 -2.71 -17.30 1.82
CA GLN A 42 -1.87 -18.45 1.48
C GLN A 42 -1.14 -19.00 2.69
N LYS A 43 -0.65 -18.10 3.55
CA LYS A 43 0.19 -18.45 4.68
C LYS A 43 0.02 -17.44 5.80
N GLU A 44 0.04 -17.93 7.04
CA GLU A 44 0.17 -17.10 8.24
C GLU A 44 1.32 -17.64 9.08
N GLU A 45 2.20 -16.75 9.50
CA GLU A 45 3.37 -17.05 10.32
C GLU A 45 3.37 -16.17 11.56
N LYS A 46 3.82 -16.75 12.67
CA LYS A 46 4.15 -16.01 13.88
C LYS A 46 5.67 -16.07 14.01
N PRO A 47 6.38 -14.94 13.89
CA PRO A 47 7.81 -14.92 14.06
C PRO A 47 8.17 -15.42 15.47
N PRO A 48 9.32 -16.10 15.62
CA PRO A 48 9.79 -16.53 16.93
C PRO A 48 9.94 -15.30 17.84
N LEU A 49 9.49 -15.42 19.08
CA LEU A 49 9.69 -14.38 20.07
C LEU A 49 11.20 -14.29 20.36
N GLY A 50 11.76 -13.10 20.17
CA GLY A 50 13.15 -12.76 20.48
C GLY A 50 13.20 -11.56 21.42
N GLU A 51 14.40 -11.06 21.75
CA GLU A 51 14.57 -9.93 22.66
C GLU A 51 13.74 -8.72 22.21
N GLY A 52 12.91 -8.20 23.12
CA GLY A 52 12.04 -7.05 22.89
C GLY A 52 10.82 -7.29 22.00
N LEU A 53 10.69 -8.42 21.28
CA LEU A 53 9.49 -8.70 20.46
C LEU A 53 8.37 -9.27 21.34
N LEU A 54 7.30 -8.50 21.51
CA LEU A 54 6.13 -8.91 22.28
C LEU A 54 5.15 -9.75 21.47
N LYS A 55 4.94 -9.38 20.20
CA LYS A 55 4.01 -10.06 19.30
C LYS A 55 4.41 -9.76 17.86
N GLY A 56 4.35 -10.76 16.99
CA GLY A 56 4.45 -10.55 15.57
C GLY A 56 3.47 -11.43 14.81
N ALA A 57 3.11 -11.01 13.62
CA ALA A 57 2.40 -11.83 12.67
C ALA A 57 2.72 -11.37 11.24
N LEU A 58 2.84 -12.35 10.35
CA LEU A 58 3.01 -12.17 8.92
C LEU A 58 1.93 -12.97 8.20
N ARG A 59 1.24 -12.33 7.26
CA ARG A 59 0.23 -12.97 6.42
C ARG A 59 0.55 -12.73 4.96
N THR A 60 0.65 -13.82 4.20
CA THR A 60 0.86 -13.79 2.75
C THR A 60 -0.46 -14.05 2.06
N TYR A 61 -0.85 -13.15 1.17
CA TYR A 61 -2.06 -13.22 0.36
C TYR A 61 -1.70 -13.26 -1.11
N THR A 62 -2.53 -13.93 -1.91
CA THR A 62 -2.49 -13.77 -3.37
C THR A 62 -3.82 -13.27 -3.89
N VAL A 63 -3.79 -12.57 -5.01
CA VAL A 63 -4.98 -12.08 -5.70
C VAL A 63 -4.78 -12.12 -7.21
N LYS A 64 -5.85 -12.44 -7.94
CA LYS A 64 -5.87 -12.41 -9.41
C LYS A 64 -6.13 -10.99 -9.91
N ALA A 65 -5.17 -10.09 -9.71
CA ALA A 65 -5.24 -8.69 -10.12
C ALA A 65 -3.85 -8.16 -10.53
N PRO A 66 -3.76 -7.11 -11.36
CA PRO A 66 -2.52 -6.38 -11.62
C PRO A 66 -1.99 -5.73 -10.33
N ILE A 67 -0.68 -5.72 -10.12
CA ILE A 67 -0.07 -5.09 -8.93
C ILE A 67 -0.34 -3.58 -8.89
N GLU A 68 -0.53 -2.92 -10.03
CA GLU A 68 -0.87 -1.49 -10.12
C GLU A 68 -2.19 -1.17 -9.39
N ASP A 69 -3.21 -2.00 -9.57
CA ASP A 69 -4.51 -1.81 -8.90
C ASP A 69 -4.39 -2.06 -7.40
N VAL A 70 -3.57 -3.05 -7.01
CA VAL A 70 -3.31 -3.38 -5.61
C VAL A 70 -2.57 -2.25 -4.90
N VAL A 71 -1.53 -1.70 -5.52
CA VAL A 71 -0.77 -0.56 -4.99
C VAL A 71 -1.69 0.66 -4.86
N ALA A 72 -2.44 1.01 -5.91
CA ALA A 72 -3.36 2.14 -5.90
C ALA A 72 -4.44 2.03 -4.80
N PHE A 73 -4.91 0.80 -4.53
CA PHE A 73 -5.79 0.54 -3.40
C PHE A 73 -5.14 0.91 -2.06
N TYR A 74 -3.92 0.47 -1.80
CA TYR A 74 -3.24 0.76 -0.55
C TYR A 74 -2.84 2.22 -0.41
N GLU A 75 -2.48 2.89 -1.50
CA GLU A 75 -2.26 4.34 -1.49
C GLU A 75 -3.50 5.08 -1.00
N LYS A 76 -4.65 4.76 -1.59
CA LYS A 76 -5.92 5.38 -1.19
C LYS A 76 -6.30 5.01 0.25
N ALA A 77 -6.18 3.74 0.62
CA ALA A 77 -6.63 3.24 1.91
C ALA A 77 -5.77 3.76 3.07
N LEU A 78 -4.48 4.02 2.83
CA LEU A 78 -3.53 4.54 3.81
C LEU A 78 -3.29 6.05 3.67
N GLY A 79 -3.97 6.72 2.73
CA GLY A 79 -3.84 8.17 2.53
C GLY A 79 -2.45 8.61 2.04
N ILE A 80 -1.75 7.73 1.31
CA ILE A 80 -0.41 8.00 0.77
C ILE A 80 -0.57 8.95 -0.42
N THR A 81 0.13 10.08 -0.35
CA THR A 81 0.08 11.13 -1.39
C THR A 81 1.42 11.33 -2.09
N GLN A 82 2.49 10.74 -1.55
CA GLN A 82 3.85 10.81 -2.09
C GLN A 82 4.45 9.41 -2.10
N ARG A 83 5.02 9.04 -3.24
CA ARG A 83 5.83 7.83 -3.41
C ARG A 83 7.30 8.19 -3.28
N GLU A 84 8.12 7.23 -2.88
CA GLU A 84 9.55 7.40 -2.58
C GLU A 84 9.81 8.42 -1.45
N GLY A 85 8.87 8.52 -0.51
CA GLY A 85 9.02 9.36 0.67
C GLY A 85 10.01 8.76 1.67
N GLU A 86 10.70 9.62 2.42
CA GLU A 86 11.50 9.18 3.54
C GLU A 86 10.59 8.71 4.69
N LEU A 87 10.96 7.58 5.29
CA LEU A 87 10.34 7.13 6.53
C LEU A 87 10.76 8.10 7.65
N GLY A 88 9.78 8.67 8.35
CA GLY A 88 10.06 9.50 9.53
C GLY A 88 10.70 8.71 10.66
N ASP A 89 11.41 9.40 11.56
CA ASP A 89 12.09 8.77 12.71
C ASP A 89 11.08 8.15 13.70
N PRO A 90 11.03 6.81 13.86
CA PRO A 90 10.13 6.17 14.80
C PRO A 90 10.47 6.49 16.27
N ASN A 91 11.71 6.90 16.57
CA ASN A 91 12.11 7.23 17.95
C ASN A 91 11.57 8.59 18.41
N ALA A 92 11.16 9.45 17.48
CA ALA A 92 10.52 10.72 17.79
C ALA A 92 9.03 10.57 18.13
N LEU A 93 8.45 9.36 18.04
CA LEU A 93 7.03 9.14 18.26
C LEU A 93 6.60 9.29 19.73
N LYS A 94 5.60 10.14 19.95
CA LYS A 94 4.85 10.17 21.21
C LYS A 94 3.77 9.09 21.21
N VAL A 95 3.31 8.73 22.39
CA VAL A 95 2.17 7.82 22.57
C VAL A 95 0.95 8.29 21.77
N GLY A 96 0.31 7.37 21.06
CA GLY A 96 -0.83 7.60 20.20
C GLY A 96 -0.50 8.18 18.82
N GLN A 97 0.78 8.34 18.48
CA GLN A 97 1.20 8.91 17.19
C GLN A 97 1.65 7.84 16.19
N PHE A 98 1.59 8.24 14.92
CA PHE A 98 2.05 7.47 13.78
C PHE A 98 3.20 8.18 13.07
N VAL A 99 4.18 7.41 12.60
CA VAL A 99 4.97 7.82 11.43
C VAL A 99 4.07 7.64 10.21
N GLN A 100 4.03 8.62 9.30
CA GLN A 100 3.23 8.50 8.08
C GLN A 100 3.78 7.37 7.19
N PRO A 101 2.92 6.66 6.42
CA PRO A 101 3.39 5.57 5.58
C PRO A 101 4.32 6.05 4.47
N ALA A 102 5.47 5.41 4.35
CA ALA A 102 6.42 5.60 3.26
C ALA A 102 6.26 4.45 2.26
N LEU A 103 5.93 4.79 1.01
CA LEU A 103 5.79 3.85 -0.10
C LEU A 103 7.03 3.92 -0.99
N GLN A 104 7.65 2.77 -1.25
CA GLN A 104 8.74 2.60 -2.23
C GLN A 104 8.31 1.61 -3.30
N ILE A 105 8.58 1.93 -4.56
CA ILE A 105 8.17 1.10 -5.71
C ILE A 105 9.35 0.87 -6.63
N LYS A 106 9.54 -0.40 -7.01
CA LYS A 106 10.45 -0.79 -8.08
C LYS A 106 9.68 -1.10 -9.35
N PHE A 107 10.23 -0.66 -10.47
CA PHE A 107 9.65 -0.86 -11.79
C PHE A 107 10.44 -1.89 -12.59
N TRP A 108 9.73 -2.58 -13.49
CA TRP A 108 10.36 -3.37 -14.53
C TRP A 108 11.26 -2.49 -15.40
N ASN A 109 12.50 -2.92 -15.61
CA ASN A 109 13.42 -2.23 -16.52
C ASN A 109 13.16 -2.72 -17.96
N GLU A 110 12.50 -1.90 -18.78
CA GLU A 110 12.18 -2.24 -20.17
C GLU A 110 13.41 -2.54 -21.03
N ASP A 111 14.57 -1.94 -20.73
CA ASP A 111 15.81 -2.17 -21.48
C ASP A 111 16.30 -3.61 -21.34
N HIS A 112 15.88 -4.31 -20.27
CA HIS A 112 16.19 -5.72 -20.04
C HIS A 112 15.13 -6.65 -20.65
N LEU A 113 14.03 -6.12 -21.18
CA LEU A 113 12.91 -6.89 -21.74
C LEU A 113 12.97 -6.96 -23.28
N VAL A 114 14.14 -7.31 -23.79
CA VAL A 114 14.41 -7.45 -25.23
C VAL A 114 14.98 -8.83 -25.53
N ASP A 115 14.61 -9.40 -26.68
CA ASP A 115 15.24 -10.61 -27.20
C ASP A 115 16.58 -10.23 -27.86
N GLY A 116 17.61 -11.03 -27.64
CA GLY A 116 18.92 -10.72 -28.22
C GLY A 116 20.01 -11.69 -27.83
N ASN A 117 21.06 -11.73 -28.65
CA ASN A 117 22.33 -12.37 -28.32
C ASN A 117 23.34 -11.28 -27.99
N PHE A 118 23.77 -11.23 -26.73
CA PHE A 118 24.69 -10.22 -26.19
C PHE A 118 26.13 -10.76 -26.10
N GLY A 119 26.47 -11.78 -26.90
CA GLY A 119 27.81 -12.33 -26.96
C GLY A 119 28.19 -13.02 -25.65
N LYS A 120 29.17 -12.46 -24.93
CA LYS A 120 29.65 -13.03 -23.65
C LYS A 120 28.62 -12.93 -22.52
N ASP A 121 27.70 -11.97 -22.62
CA ASP A 121 26.67 -11.73 -21.61
C ASP A 121 25.44 -12.64 -21.78
N GLY A 122 25.46 -13.51 -22.80
CA GLY A 122 24.46 -14.56 -23.01
C GLY A 122 23.35 -14.20 -24.00
N VAL A 123 22.31 -15.02 -24.02
CA VAL A 123 21.12 -14.84 -24.88
C VAL A 123 19.93 -14.51 -24.00
N SER A 124 19.26 -13.41 -24.29
CA SER A 124 17.98 -13.05 -23.70
C SER A 124 16.84 -13.55 -24.57
N SER A 125 15.80 -14.06 -23.91
CA SER A 125 14.50 -14.35 -24.55
C SER A 125 13.35 -13.67 -23.80
N SER A 126 13.58 -12.46 -23.30
CA SER A 126 12.66 -11.72 -22.43
C SER A 126 11.70 -10.78 -23.18
N GLY A 127 11.76 -10.69 -24.51
CA GLY A 127 10.87 -9.86 -25.32
C GLY A 127 9.39 -10.20 -25.18
N TRP A 128 9.06 -11.46 -24.87
CA TRP A 128 7.68 -11.88 -24.59
C TRP A 128 7.12 -11.25 -23.30
N ILE A 129 7.98 -10.97 -22.30
CA ILE A 129 7.57 -10.36 -21.03
C ILE A 129 7.03 -8.96 -21.30
N LYS A 130 7.72 -8.16 -22.12
CA LYS A 130 7.24 -6.82 -22.51
C LYS A 130 5.86 -6.90 -23.18
N LYS A 131 5.64 -7.89 -24.04
CA LYS A 131 4.33 -8.13 -24.68
C LYS A 131 3.27 -8.52 -23.66
N ALA A 132 3.59 -9.38 -22.69
CA ALA A 132 2.68 -9.76 -21.61
C ALA A 132 2.31 -8.55 -20.73
N LEU A 133 3.30 -7.78 -20.28
CA LEU A 133 3.11 -6.57 -19.48
C LEU A 133 2.28 -5.51 -20.22
N SER A 134 2.38 -5.42 -21.55
CA SER A 134 1.56 -4.50 -22.36
C SER A 134 0.06 -4.73 -22.28
N GLN A 135 -0.39 -5.87 -21.73
CA GLN A 135 -1.82 -6.16 -21.52
C GLN A 135 -2.42 -5.44 -20.32
N ARG A 136 -1.60 -4.80 -19.47
CA ARG A 136 -2.06 -4.05 -18.30
C ARG A 136 -1.64 -2.58 -18.36
N LYS A 137 -2.40 -1.75 -17.64
CA LYS A 137 -2.15 -0.31 -17.53
C LYS A 137 -0.77 -0.09 -16.88
N LYS A 138 -0.01 0.85 -17.43
CA LYS A 138 1.21 1.35 -16.80
C LYS A 138 0.88 2.25 -15.61
N ASP A 139 1.76 2.27 -14.64
CA ASP A 139 1.58 3.03 -13.40
C ASP A 139 1.91 4.52 -13.59
N ARG A 140 3.14 4.83 -13.98
CA ARG A 140 3.62 6.19 -14.34
C ARG A 140 4.29 6.17 -15.71
N GLU A 141 4.77 7.34 -16.20
CA GLU A 141 5.45 7.59 -17.49
C GLU A 141 6.15 6.37 -18.10
N ASN A 142 5.37 5.48 -18.70
CA ASN A 142 5.84 4.25 -19.32
C ASN A 142 6.42 3.14 -18.43
N ALA A 143 6.12 3.02 -17.14
CA ALA A 143 6.63 1.93 -16.29
C ALA A 143 5.55 1.02 -15.67
N TRP A 144 5.83 -0.29 -15.59
CA TRP A 144 5.02 -1.28 -14.85
C TRP A 144 5.67 -1.61 -13.52
N ILE A 145 4.86 -1.80 -12.49
CA ILE A 145 5.37 -2.13 -11.15
C ILE A 145 5.88 -3.58 -11.15
N GLN A 146 7.08 -3.78 -10.61
CA GLN A 146 7.66 -5.10 -10.37
C GLN A 146 7.42 -5.53 -8.92
N ASP A 147 7.75 -4.64 -7.98
CA ASP A 147 7.57 -4.87 -6.55
C ASP A 147 7.46 -3.52 -5.83
N GLY A 148 7.08 -3.56 -4.56
CA GLY A 148 7.05 -2.37 -3.72
C GLY A 148 6.83 -2.69 -2.26
N SER A 149 6.97 -1.68 -1.42
CA SER A 149 6.71 -1.78 0.01
C SER A 149 6.10 -0.51 0.58
N VAL A 150 5.23 -0.66 1.56
CA VAL A 150 4.77 0.43 2.44
C VAL A 150 5.20 0.09 3.85
N MET A 151 5.76 1.06 4.57
CA MET A 151 6.11 0.91 5.98
C MET A 151 5.67 2.10 6.80
N TRP A 152 5.20 1.84 8.02
CA TRP A 152 4.88 2.87 9.01
C TRP A 152 5.02 2.33 10.44
N TYR A 153 5.00 3.25 11.41
CA TYR A 153 5.13 2.93 12.82
C TYR A 153 3.99 3.55 13.61
N TYR A 154 3.61 2.88 14.70
CA TYR A 154 2.61 3.34 15.64
C TYR A 154 3.10 3.11 17.07
N ARG A 155 3.07 4.15 17.91
CA ARG A 155 3.32 3.99 19.34
C ARG A 155 2.00 3.96 20.09
N ASP A 156 1.68 2.82 20.71
CA ASP A 156 0.40 2.64 21.39
C ASP A 156 0.35 3.31 22.78
N THR A 157 -0.81 3.25 23.42
CA THR A 157 -1.07 3.85 24.74
C THR A 157 -0.32 3.19 25.88
N SER A 158 0.16 1.95 25.70
CA SER A 158 1.06 1.28 26.65
C SER A 158 2.52 1.64 26.42
N GLY A 159 2.81 2.54 25.48
CA GLY A 159 4.17 2.97 25.15
C GLY A 159 4.93 1.99 24.25
N THR A 160 4.28 0.94 23.77
CA THR A 160 4.87 -0.08 22.89
C THR A 160 4.93 0.42 21.44
N MET A 161 5.98 0.05 20.71
CA MET A 161 6.10 0.37 19.28
C MET A 161 5.54 -0.77 18.43
N THR A 162 4.77 -0.45 17.40
CA THR A 162 4.35 -1.39 16.36
C THR A 162 4.91 -0.95 15.02
N GLU A 163 5.75 -1.78 14.41
CA GLU A 163 6.18 -1.66 13.02
C GLU A 163 5.17 -2.39 12.13
N MET A 164 4.73 -1.70 11.08
CA MET A 164 3.76 -2.21 10.13
C MET A 164 4.35 -2.12 8.73
N GLN A 165 4.20 -3.20 7.97
CA GLN A 165 4.74 -3.28 6.63
C GLN A 165 3.78 -4.03 5.70
N ILE A 166 3.67 -3.55 4.46
CA ILE A 166 3.01 -4.23 3.37
C ILE A 166 4.03 -4.36 2.24
N LEU A 167 4.26 -5.57 1.74
CA LEU A 167 5.07 -5.84 0.57
C LEU A 167 4.16 -6.24 -0.59
N PHE A 168 4.50 -5.78 -1.79
CA PHE A 168 3.81 -6.13 -3.02
C PHE A 168 4.80 -6.83 -3.96
N GLN A 169 4.35 -7.89 -4.61
CA GLN A 169 5.13 -8.54 -5.65
C GLN A 169 4.27 -8.88 -6.87
N ASP A 170 4.77 -8.51 -8.04
CA ASP A 170 4.22 -8.94 -9.31
C ASP A 170 4.59 -10.40 -9.58
N LEU A 171 3.60 -11.28 -9.49
CA LEU A 171 3.75 -12.70 -9.82
C LEU A 171 3.10 -13.03 -11.17
N SER A 172 2.86 -12.02 -12.00
CA SER A 172 2.14 -12.23 -13.26
C SER A 172 2.99 -12.87 -14.34
N ILE A 173 4.30 -12.77 -14.21
CA ILE A 173 5.31 -13.31 -15.12
C ILE A 173 5.96 -14.53 -14.45
N ASP A 174 5.85 -15.67 -15.11
CA ASP A 174 6.51 -16.92 -14.76
C ASP A 174 7.54 -17.19 -15.86
N GLU A 175 8.79 -16.79 -15.61
CA GLU A 175 9.86 -16.83 -16.62
C GLU A 175 10.24 -18.27 -17.00
N ASP A 176 10.31 -19.16 -16.00
CA ASP A 176 10.65 -20.57 -16.17
C ASP A 176 9.63 -21.28 -17.08
N LEU A 177 8.34 -20.99 -16.90
CA LEU A 177 7.27 -21.57 -17.71
C LEU A 177 6.85 -20.72 -18.92
N LYS A 178 7.50 -19.56 -19.13
CA LYS A 178 7.15 -18.57 -20.16
C LYS A 178 5.66 -18.26 -20.20
N ARG A 179 5.07 -18.01 -19.02
CA ARG A 179 3.63 -17.87 -18.85
C ARG A 179 3.28 -16.52 -18.25
N TYR A 180 2.20 -15.94 -18.76
CA TYR A 180 1.56 -14.78 -18.18
C TYR A 180 0.20 -15.14 -17.57
N GLN A 181 -0.04 -14.72 -16.34
CA GLN A 181 -1.35 -14.78 -15.70
C GLN A 181 -1.47 -13.63 -14.71
N LEU A 182 -2.60 -12.93 -14.64
CA LEU A 182 -2.74 -11.89 -13.60
C LEU A 182 -2.65 -12.51 -12.21
N LYS A 183 -1.60 -12.16 -11.47
CA LYS A 183 -1.39 -12.61 -10.10
C LYS A 183 -0.47 -11.61 -9.39
N SER A 184 -0.92 -11.15 -8.23
CA SER A 184 -0.10 -10.36 -7.31
C SER A 184 -0.03 -11.07 -5.96
N GLU A 185 1.10 -10.94 -5.29
CA GLU A 185 1.26 -11.32 -3.90
C GLU A 185 1.33 -10.08 -3.03
N VAL A 186 0.71 -10.16 -1.85
CA VAL A 186 0.79 -9.13 -0.82
C VAL A 186 1.14 -9.78 0.51
N ILE A 187 2.22 -9.32 1.10
CA ILE A 187 2.67 -9.78 2.42
C ILE A 187 2.42 -8.65 3.41
N ILE A 188 1.64 -8.93 4.44
CA ILE A 188 1.32 -7.97 5.48
C ILE A 188 1.99 -8.42 6.78
N ARG A 189 2.80 -7.54 7.37
CA ARG A 189 3.55 -7.79 8.59
C ARG A 189 3.23 -6.74 9.65
N ALA A 190 3.05 -7.20 10.88
CA ALA A 190 2.87 -6.35 12.05
C ALA A 190 3.75 -6.91 13.18
N MET A 191 4.64 -6.08 13.71
CA MET A 191 5.59 -6.45 14.75
C MET A 191 5.53 -5.46 15.89
N ARG A 192 5.31 -5.97 17.09
CA ARG A 192 5.14 -5.17 18.30
C ARG A 192 6.31 -5.40 19.23
N TYR A 193 7.01 -4.33 19.58
CA TYR A 193 8.23 -4.35 20.37
C TYR A 193 8.14 -3.53 21.64
N GLU A 194 8.74 -4.00 22.72
CA GLU A 194 9.10 -3.15 23.85
C GLU A 194 9.92 -1.97 23.34
N TYR A 195 9.57 -0.78 23.77
CA TYR A 195 10.20 0.44 23.32
C TYR A 195 10.82 1.16 24.50
N HIS A 196 12.14 1.27 24.47
CA HIS A 196 12.95 2.00 25.43
C HIS A 196 13.50 3.25 24.72
N PRO A 197 13.00 4.46 25.06
CA PRO A 197 13.47 5.71 24.47
C PRO A 197 14.90 6.06 24.87
#